data_AF-A0AAW9QMY3-F1
#
_entry.id   AF-A0AAW9QMY3-F1
#
_cell.length_a   1.000
_cell.length_b   1.000
_cell.length_c   1.000
_cell.angle_alpha   90.00
_cell.angle_beta   90.00
_cell.angle_gamma   90.00
#
_symmetry.space_group_name_H-M   'P 1'
#
loop_
_entity.id
_entity.type
_entity.pdbx_description
1 polymer ?
#
loop_
_entity_poly.entity_id
_entity_poly.type
_entity_poly.pdbx_seq_one_letter_code
_entity_poly.pdbx_strand_id
1 'polypeptide(L)' 'ARRLMQAIEQVTANPALHTRDLGGKATTAQVTEAVCQALAASAGQRLAA' A
#
# COMPACT_ATOMS: atom_id res chain seq x y z
N ALA A 1 -9.18 10.11 7.24
CA ALA A 1 -8.32 10.09 6.04
C ALA A 1 -6.88 9.60 6.30
N ARG A 2 -6.18 10.10 7.34
CA ARG A 2 -4.73 9.87 7.58
C ARG A 2 -4.22 8.42 7.36
N ARG A 3 -4.91 7.43 7.91
CA ARG A 3 -4.50 6.02 7.81
C ARG A 3 -4.42 5.50 6.37
N LEU A 4 -5.38 5.88 5.54
CA LEU A 4 -5.40 5.47 4.13
C LEU A 4 -4.28 6.16 3.35
N MET A 5 -4.05 7.46 3.60
CA MET A 5 -2.98 8.21 2.95
C MET A 5 -1.60 7.62 3.27
N GLN A 6 -1.35 7.24 4.52
CA GLN A 6 -0.11 6.58 4.92
C GLN A 6 0.11 5.24 4.20
N ALA A 7 -0.95 4.42 4.06
CA ALA A 7 -0.87 3.16 3.32
C ALA A 7 -0.58 3.39 1.83
N ILE A 8 -1.20 4.41 1.23
CA ILE A 8 -0.94 4.79 -0.16
C ILE A 8 0.51 5.25 -0.33
N GLU A 9 1.00 6.14 0.53
CA GLU A 9 2.39 6.63 0.49
C GLU A 9 3.41 5.48 0.63
N GLN A 10 3.15 4.53 1.54
CA GLN A 10 4.00 3.35 1.70
C GLN A 10 4.02 2.48 0.43
N VAL A 11 2.85 2.26 -0.19
CA VAL A 11 2.72 1.44 -1.41
C VAL A 11 3.34 2.14 -2.62
N THR A 12 3.11 3.44 -2.81
CA THR A 12 3.66 4.19 -3.94
C THR A 12 5.15 4.46 -3.82
N ALA A 13 5.71 4.47 -2.61
CA ALA A 13 7.16 4.54 -2.39
C ALA A 13 7.91 3.26 -2.82
N ASN A 14 7.21 2.14 -3.06
CA ASN A 14 7.81 0.88 -3.49
C ASN A 14 7.80 0.74 -5.03
N PRO A 15 8.95 0.83 -5.73
CA PRO A 15 8.99 0.71 -7.18
C PRO A 15 8.50 -0.63 -7.73
N ALA A 16 8.56 -1.71 -6.93
CA ALA A 16 8.04 -3.01 -7.33
C ALA A 16 6.51 -3.03 -7.47
N LEU A 17 5.81 -2.07 -6.84
CA LEU A 17 4.37 -1.90 -6.89
C LEU A 17 3.92 -0.80 -7.86
N HIS A 18 4.83 -0.23 -8.65
CA HIS A 18 4.45 0.74 -9.67
C HIS A 18 3.68 0.07 -10.81
N THR A 19 2.57 0.70 -11.19
CA THR A 19 1.73 0.31 -12.32
C THR A 19 2.34 0.79 -13.65
N ARG A 20 1.75 0.37 -14.77
CA ARG A 20 2.27 0.66 -16.13
C ARG A 20 2.40 2.17 -16.42
N ASP A 21 1.48 2.99 -15.91
CA ASP A 21 1.49 4.45 -16.05
C ASP A 21 2.68 5.11 -15.33
N LEU A 22 3.25 4.44 -14.33
CA LEU A 22 4.46 4.87 -13.61
C LEU A 22 5.74 4.15 -14.09
N GLY A 23 5.66 3.39 -15.20
CA GLY A 23 6.78 2.64 -15.76
C GLY A 23 7.05 1.29 -15.10
N GLY A 24 6.18 0.84 -14.18
CA GLY A 24 6.28 -0.45 -13.52
C GLY A 24 5.46 -1.56 -14.18
N LYS A 25 5.38 -2.71 -13.51
CA LYS A 25 4.71 -3.92 -14.00
C LYS A 25 3.55 -4.37 -13.11
N ALA A 26 3.30 -3.68 -12.00
CA ALA A 26 2.22 -4.05 -11.11
C ALA A 26 0.86 -3.81 -11.77
N THR A 27 -0.11 -4.64 -11.39
CA THR A 27 -1.50 -4.53 -11.80
C THR A 27 -2.30 -3.77 -10.74
N THR A 28 -3.46 -3.22 -11.12
CA THR A 28 -4.39 -2.59 -10.18
C THR A 28 -4.77 -3.55 -9.04
N ALA A 29 -4.90 -4.84 -9.32
CA ALA A 29 -5.20 -5.85 -8.31
C ALA A 29 -4.06 -5.99 -7.28
N GLN A 30 -2.81 -6.06 -7.73
CA GLN A 30 -1.63 -6.14 -6.84
C GLN A 30 -1.47 -4.89 -5.97
N VAL A 31 -1.68 -3.70 -6.54
CA VAL A 31 -1.62 -2.45 -5.78
C VAL A 31 -2.76 -2.38 -4.76
N THR A 32 -3.97 -2.79 -5.15
CA THR A 32 -5.12 -2.84 -4.24
C THR A 32 -4.86 -3.78 -3.07
N GLU A 33 -4.36 -4.99 -3.36
CA GLU A 33 -4.00 -5.96 -2.34
C GLU A 33 -2.93 -5.42 -1.38
N ALA A 34 -1.88 -4.79 -1.91
CA ALA A 34 -0.82 -4.19 -1.10
C ALA A 34 -1.34 -3.08 -0.17
N VAL A 35 -2.26 -2.22 -0.65
CA VAL A 35 -2.90 -1.19 0.20
C VAL A 35 -3.73 -1.85 1.31
N CYS A 36 -4.51 -2.88 0.99
CA CYS A 36 -5.27 -3.63 1.99
C CYS A 36 -4.36 -4.28 3.05
N GLN A 37 -3.24 -4.87 2.64
CA GLN A 37 -2.25 -5.46 3.55
C GLN A 37 -1.61 -4.40 4.45
N ALA A 38 -1.19 -3.25 3.90
CA ALA A 38 -0.63 -2.14 4.67
C ALA A 38 -1.63 -1.59 5.70
N LEU A 39 -2.91 -1.50 5.31
CA LEU A 39 -3.99 -1.16 6.23
C LEU A 39 -4.17 -2.22 7.32
N ALA A 40 -4.10 -3.51 7.03
CA ALA A 40 -4.22 -4.56 8.05
C ALA A 40 -3.05 -4.54 9.05
N ALA A 41 -1.81 -4.42 8.55
CA ALA A 41 -0.61 -4.33 9.39
C ALA A 41 -0.67 -3.15 10.38
N SER A 42 -1.12 -1.99 9.89
CA SER A 42 -1.33 -0.79 10.71
C SER A 42 -2.44 -0.94 11.77
N ALA A 43 -3.33 -1.94 11.67
CA ALA A 43 -4.32 -2.23 12.72
C ALA A 43 -3.67 -3.07 13.82
N GLY A 44 -2.91 -4.10 13.43
CA GLY A 44 -2.17 -4.95 14.37
C GLY A 44 -1.20 -4.14 15.24
N GLN A 45 -0.50 -3.16 14.67
CA GLN A 45 0.44 -2.30 15.43
C GLN A 45 -0.23 -1.48 16.55
N ARG A 46 -1.52 -1.16 16.44
CA ARG A 46 -2.24 -0.42 17.50
C ARG A 46 -2.73 -1.31 18.64
N LEU A 47 -2.89 -2.61 18.41
CA LEU A 47 -3.29 -3.56 19.47
C LEU A 47 -2.09 -3.97 20.34
N ALA A 48 -0.87 -3.86 19.80
CA ALA A 48 0.36 -4.26 20.47
C ALA A 48 1.06 -3.12 21.24
N ALA A 49 0.52 -1.90 21.19
CA ALA A 49 1.03 -0.71 21.87
C ALA A 49 0.06 -0.30 22.99
#